data_AF-A0A9W7ARY4-F1
#
_entry.id   AF-A0A9W7ARY4-F1
#
_cell.length_a   1.000
_cell.length_b   1.000
_cell.length_c   1.000
_cell.angle_alpha   90.00
_cell.angle_beta   90.00
_cell.angle_gamma   90.00
#
_symmetry.space_group_name_H-M   'P 1'
#
loop_
_entity.id
_entity.type
_entity.pdbx_description
1 polymer ?
#
loop_
_entity_poly.entity_id
_entity_poly.type
_entity_poly.pdbx_seq_one_letter_code
_entity_poly.pdbx_strand_id
1 'polypeptide(L)'
;MSGLIDASGMNKKNHPVKDETALSLLDLFKFGCTCRQKGNYLSAINTFSQCLKRGDMEFVGDRETSFFFPKELACRYNLASSYLDTSNLDSALNQFNDLLSRVALILKADSFSEDENTIDLDVFKQLPAPGPTIVQCTFSGLCSVHLKLQNFAPALLYVNLSLKMQGRLGDKEDYYNYNLAMRGVGRIEEAIGRTWDWLGDGGVWGGKVRLVRASNKSISFCCVKYGTKYGAEYVNNLWKGLRKYNGDEVRLVCFTEDRKGVEEGVEVVDLPKKIFKSQRKDMPGWWYKSYIFSSKHNEMLGVEWEDGYKCYIDLDSVILGNLESMVYGVENVGILSTNGMVNENRTDGFNSSVVVWGGGVEGVYDILVEQFSKVSRYIYKFDHWFEMKLLGVEGVETIGGGNVAEFMSCRDGVGVEEGSGVRIVTFPLRPKPHECEEEWVISAWSGDGVD
;
A
#
# COMPACT_ATOMS: atom_id res chain seq x y z
N MET A 1 48.65 -13.88 18.41
CA MET A 1 49.09 -15.25 18.10
C MET A 1 47.83 -16.06 17.83
N SER A 2 47.43 -16.17 16.56
CA SER A 2 47.69 -17.31 15.66
C SER A 2 46.68 -18.45 15.89
N GLY A 3 45.90 -18.90 14.92
CA GLY A 3 45.93 -18.62 13.49
C GLY A 3 44.76 -19.28 12.73
N LEU A 4 44.77 -18.94 11.44
CA LEU A 4 43.98 -19.45 10.32
C LEU A 4 44.01 -20.99 10.16
N ILE A 5 43.15 -21.45 9.22
CA ILE A 5 43.04 -22.75 8.51
C ILE A 5 41.76 -23.51 8.93
N ASP A 6 40.85 -23.98 8.08
CA ASP A 6 40.81 -24.09 6.62
C ASP A 6 39.36 -24.03 6.13
N ALA A 7 39.17 -23.50 4.92
CA ALA A 7 37.93 -23.56 4.18
C ALA A 7 38.07 -24.61 3.08
N SER A 8 37.46 -25.78 3.25
CA SER A 8 37.14 -26.64 2.09
C SER A 8 36.02 -27.63 2.37
N GLY A 9 35.01 -27.61 1.49
CA GLY A 9 34.28 -28.81 1.11
C GLY A 9 32.91 -29.06 1.75
N MET A 10 31.90 -28.25 1.42
CA MET A 10 30.52 -28.77 1.33
C MET A 10 29.78 -28.23 0.10
N ASN A 11 29.69 -29.13 -0.89
CA ASN A 11 28.85 -29.16 -2.09
C ASN A 11 27.65 -28.19 -2.11
N LYS A 12 27.81 -27.06 -2.80
CA LYS A 12 26.72 -26.48 -3.60
C LYS A 12 26.63 -27.32 -4.87
N LYS A 13 25.48 -27.97 -5.10
CA LYS A 13 25.16 -28.52 -6.43
C LYS A 13 25.04 -27.33 -7.39
N ASN A 14 26.16 -26.96 -8.00
CA ASN A 14 26.21 -26.11 -9.17
C ASN A 14 25.51 -26.88 -10.29
N HIS A 15 24.27 -26.52 -10.59
CA HIS A 15 23.74 -26.79 -11.92
C HIS A 15 24.67 -26.10 -12.92
N PRO A 16 25.10 -26.77 -13.99
CA PRO A 16 25.97 -26.14 -14.98
C PRO A 16 25.21 -24.95 -15.56
N VAL A 17 25.79 -23.76 -15.44
CA VAL A 17 25.39 -22.59 -16.21
C VAL A 17 25.58 -22.99 -17.66
N LYS A 18 24.48 -23.36 -18.34
CA LYS A 18 24.51 -23.57 -19.79
C LYS A 18 25.00 -22.27 -20.39
N ASP A 19 25.98 -22.36 -21.28
CA ASP A 19 26.46 -21.22 -22.05
C ASP A 19 25.27 -20.56 -22.77
N GLU A 20 24.84 -19.38 -22.28
CA GLU A 20 23.65 -18.67 -22.77
C GLU A 20 23.80 -18.33 -24.26
N THR A 21 25.02 -18.29 -24.79
CA THR A 21 25.32 -18.02 -26.19
C THR A 21 24.90 -19.14 -27.14
N ALA A 22 24.73 -20.37 -26.64
CA ALA A 22 24.33 -21.54 -27.42
C ALA A 22 22.82 -21.87 -27.36
N LEU A 23 22.03 -21.09 -26.60
CA LEU A 23 20.59 -21.31 -26.46
C LEU A 23 19.80 -20.75 -27.65
N SER A 24 18.75 -21.48 -28.06
CA SER A 24 17.74 -20.95 -28.98
C SER A 24 17.03 -19.74 -28.38
N LEU A 25 16.48 -18.83 -29.21
CA LEU A 25 15.69 -17.69 -28.73
C LEU A 25 14.53 -18.12 -27.83
N LEU A 26 13.89 -19.25 -28.15
CA LEU A 26 12.78 -19.79 -27.35
C LEU A 26 13.24 -20.25 -25.97
N ASP A 27 14.39 -20.93 -25.88
CA ASP A 27 14.93 -21.40 -24.60
C ASP A 27 15.43 -20.22 -23.75
N LEU A 28 16.03 -19.22 -24.39
CA LEU A 28 16.45 -17.99 -23.73
C LEU A 28 15.25 -17.22 -23.17
N PHE A 29 14.18 -17.05 -23.96
CA PHE A 29 12.93 -16.45 -23.48
C PHE A 29 12.33 -17.21 -22.29
N LYS A 30 12.23 -18.54 -22.37
CA LYS A 30 11.73 -19.39 -21.27
C LYS A 30 12.60 -19.28 -20.01
N PHE A 31 13.91 -19.17 -20.18
CA PHE A 31 14.84 -18.96 -19.08
C PHE A 31 14.58 -17.62 -18.39
N GLY A 32 14.39 -16.53 -19.16
CA GLY A 32 14.04 -15.22 -18.64
C GLY A 32 12.73 -15.24 -17.83
N CYS A 33 11.69 -15.90 -18.34
CA CYS A 33 10.43 -16.10 -17.61
C CYS A 33 10.64 -16.84 -16.29
N THR A 34 11.49 -17.88 -16.28
CA THR A 34 11.82 -18.65 -15.07
C THR A 34 12.56 -17.79 -14.04
N CYS A 35 13.51 -16.96 -14.49
CA CYS A 35 14.21 -16.02 -13.61
C CYS A 35 13.23 -15.04 -12.96
N ARG A 36 12.32 -14.46 -13.73
CA ARG A 36 11.31 -13.53 -13.22
C ARG A 36 10.35 -14.20 -12.21
N GLN A 37 9.85 -15.40 -12.51
CA GLN A 37 9.00 -16.17 -11.59
C GLN A 37 9.67 -16.48 -10.25
N LYS A 38 11.01 -16.60 -10.23
CA LYS A 38 11.81 -16.80 -9.02
C LYS A 38 12.20 -15.50 -8.31
N GLY A 39 11.74 -14.35 -8.79
CA GLY A 39 12.11 -13.03 -8.25
C GLY A 39 13.53 -12.58 -8.61
N ASN A 40 14.22 -13.25 -9.54
CA ASN A 40 15.55 -12.87 -9.99
C ASN A 40 15.45 -11.89 -11.18
N TYR A 41 15.03 -10.66 -10.89
CA TYR A 41 14.71 -9.66 -11.90
C TYR A 41 15.93 -9.17 -12.69
N LEU A 42 17.11 -9.04 -12.07
CA LEU A 42 18.32 -8.63 -12.78
C LEU A 42 18.74 -9.66 -13.84
N SER A 43 18.70 -10.96 -13.51
CA SER A 43 18.96 -12.01 -14.50
C SER A 43 17.87 -12.05 -15.58
N ALA A 44 16.61 -11.80 -15.22
CA ALA A 44 15.52 -11.71 -16.20
C ALA A 44 15.75 -10.56 -17.19
N ILE A 45 16.09 -9.35 -16.69
CA ILE A 45 16.43 -8.18 -17.51
C ILE A 45 17.57 -8.51 -18.49
N ASN A 46 18.68 -9.06 -17.99
CA ASN A 46 19.80 -9.44 -18.86
C ASN A 46 19.36 -10.44 -19.94
N THR A 47 18.58 -11.44 -19.56
CA THR A 47 18.11 -12.49 -20.46
C THR A 47 17.19 -11.95 -21.56
N PHE A 48 16.18 -11.15 -21.20
CA PHE A 48 15.25 -10.59 -22.19
C PHE A 48 15.93 -9.58 -23.11
N SER A 49 16.84 -8.74 -22.58
CA SER A 49 17.65 -7.84 -23.41
C SER A 49 18.50 -8.60 -24.43
N GLN A 50 19.12 -9.71 -24.03
CA GLN A 50 19.83 -10.59 -24.96
C GLN A 50 18.90 -11.22 -26.00
N CYS A 51 17.71 -11.65 -25.59
CA CYS A 51 16.71 -12.24 -26.48
C CYS A 51 16.28 -11.25 -27.57
N LEU A 52 15.97 -9.99 -27.20
CA LEU A 52 15.59 -8.95 -28.15
C LEU A 52 16.74 -8.60 -29.10
N LYS A 53 17.96 -8.45 -28.56
CA LYS A 53 19.15 -8.17 -29.39
C LYS A 53 19.41 -9.26 -30.43
N ARG A 54 19.23 -10.54 -30.07
CA ARG A 54 19.38 -11.67 -31.01
C ARG A 54 18.24 -11.74 -32.03
N GLY A 55 16.99 -11.52 -31.59
CA GLY A 55 15.82 -11.48 -32.47
C GLY A 55 15.91 -10.36 -33.53
N ASP A 56 16.40 -9.18 -33.15
CA ASP A 56 16.62 -8.07 -34.08
C ASP A 56 17.70 -8.43 -35.14
N MET A 57 18.75 -9.18 -34.76
CA MET A 57 19.77 -9.67 -35.71
C MET A 57 19.23 -10.73 -36.68
N GLU A 58 18.32 -11.61 -36.23
CA GLU A 58 17.67 -12.61 -37.10
C GLU A 58 16.70 -11.97 -38.11
N PHE A 59 16.13 -10.79 -37.81
CA PHE A 59 15.28 -10.06 -38.77
C PHE A 59 16.06 -9.48 -39.97
N VAL A 60 17.37 -9.33 -39.83
CA VAL A 60 18.27 -8.77 -40.85
C VAL A 60 18.82 -9.87 -41.79
N GLY A 61 18.70 -11.14 -41.42
CA GLY A 61 19.08 -12.30 -42.25
C GLY A 61 17.86 -13.11 -42.71
N ASP A 62 17.95 -13.76 -43.86
CA ASP A 62 16.89 -14.47 -44.58
C ASP A 62 15.74 -15.07 -43.74
N ARG A 63 14.51 -14.76 -44.17
CA ARG A 63 13.25 -15.23 -43.62
C ARG A 63 13.16 -16.76 -43.73
N GLU A 64 13.30 -17.51 -42.62
CA GLU A 64 12.50 -18.75 -42.41
C GLU A 64 12.61 -19.47 -41.04
N THR A 65 13.15 -18.87 -39.96
CA THR A 65 13.05 -19.48 -38.61
C THR A 65 12.69 -18.48 -37.49
N SER A 66 11.79 -17.53 -37.77
CA SER A 66 11.64 -16.28 -36.99
C SER A 66 10.93 -16.38 -35.62
N PHE A 67 11.43 -15.59 -34.68
CA PHE A 67 10.73 -15.19 -33.46
C PHE A 67 9.48 -14.37 -33.83
N PHE A 68 8.34 -15.06 -33.96
CA PHE A 68 7.08 -14.46 -34.40
C PHE A 68 6.64 -13.33 -33.44
N PHE A 69 6.00 -12.30 -34.01
CA PHE A 69 5.49 -11.10 -33.36
C PHE A 69 4.90 -11.28 -31.93
N PRO A 70 4.06 -12.29 -31.62
CA PRO A 70 3.52 -12.52 -30.28
C PRO A 70 4.58 -12.77 -29.20
N LYS A 71 5.68 -13.45 -29.54
CA LYS A 71 6.78 -13.75 -28.60
C LYS A 71 7.65 -12.52 -28.37
N GLU A 72 7.82 -11.68 -29.39
CA GLU A 72 8.52 -10.40 -29.25
C GLU A 72 7.80 -9.47 -28.30
N LEU A 73 6.49 -9.29 -28.49
CA LEU A 73 5.67 -8.50 -27.55
C LEU A 73 5.77 -9.05 -26.12
N ALA A 74 5.71 -10.37 -25.96
CA ALA A 74 5.82 -10.98 -24.63
C ALA A 74 7.20 -10.75 -24.01
N CYS A 75 8.28 -10.80 -24.80
CA CYS A 75 9.64 -10.54 -24.35
C CYS A 75 9.81 -9.08 -23.90
N ARG A 76 9.32 -8.13 -24.69
CA ARG A 76 9.36 -6.69 -24.37
C ARG A 76 8.55 -6.38 -23.10
N TYR A 77 7.35 -6.95 -22.99
CA TYR A 77 6.53 -6.78 -21.80
C TYR A 77 7.25 -7.30 -20.55
N ASN A 78 7.80 -8.53 -20.61
CA ASN A 78 8.50 -9.08 -19.46
C ASN A 78 9.77 -8.31 -19.11
N LEU A 79 10.47 -7.73 -20.09
CA LEU A 79 11.60 -6.83 -19.84
C LEU A 79 11.14 -5.56 -19.11
N ALA A 80 10.11 -4.89 -19.61
CA ALA A 80 9.53 -3.69 -19.01
C ALA A 80 9.05 -3.94 -17.57
N SER A 81 8.29 -5.02 -17.36
CA SER A 81 7.83 -5.43 -16.03
C SER A 81 8.99 -5.78 -15.09
N SER A 82 10.06 -6.39 -15.58
CA SER A 82 11.24 -6.68 -14.74
C SER A 82 11.94 -5.39 -14.28
N TYR A 83 12.01 -4.36 -15.13
CA TYR A 83 12.50 -3.05 -14.70
C TYR A 83 11.60 -2.43 -13.63
N LEU A 84 10.28 -2.50 -13.80
CA LEU A 84 9.31 -2.02 -12.81
C LEU A 84 9.46 -2.75 -11.47
N ASP A 85 9.66 -4.07 -11.48
CA ASP A 85 9.89 -4.89 -10.27
C ASP A 85 11.18 -4.50 -9.52
N THR A 86 12.17 -3.96 -10.23
CA THR A 86 13.41 -3.41 -9.64
C THR A 86 13.33 -1.92 -9.28
N SER A 87 12.16 -1.29 -9.42
CA SER A 87 11.96 0.16 -9.24
C SER A 87 12.82 1.04 -10.16
N ASN A 88 13.30 0.51 -11.29
CA ASN A 88 13.96 1.30 -12.33
C ASN A 88 12.89 1.90 -13.25
N LEU A 89 12.26 2.99 -12.79
CA LEU A 89 11.05 3.56 -13.38
C LEU A 89 11.29 4.12 -14.79
N ASP A 90 12.42 4.79 -15.03
CA ASP A 90 12.74 5.35 -16.34
C ASP A 90 12.90 4.25 -17.40
N SER A 91 13.60 3.17 -17.05
CA SER A 91 13.76 2.03 -17.97
C SER A 91 12.42 1.32 -18.20
N ALA A 92 11.61 1.15 -17.14
CA ALA A 92 10.29 0.55 -17.28
C ALA A 92 9.39 1.38 -18.21
N LEU A 93 9.32 2.70 -18.00
CA LEU A 93 8.54 3.63 -18.81
C LEU A 93 8.95 3.56 -20.29
N ASN A 94 10.26 3.65 -20.55
CA ASN A 94 10.79 3.60 -21.91
C ASN A 94 10.46 2.27 -22.60
N GLN A 95 10.59 1.13 -21.90
CA GLN A 95 10.29 -0.18 -22.48
C GLN A 95 8.80 -0.39 -22.73
N PHE A 96 7.91 0.09 -21.85
CA PHE A 96 6.47 0.03 -22.10
C PHE A 96 6.05 0.91 -23.28
N ASN A 97 6.61 2.12 -23.40
CA ASN A 97 6.33 3.03 -24.52
C ASN A 97 6.87 2.50 -25.86
N ASP A 98 8.05 1.87 -25.88
CA ASP A 98 8.58 1.16 -27.06
C ASP A 98 7.62 0.03 -27.49
N LEU A 99 7.10 -0.73 -26.53
CA LEU A 99 6.13 -1.78 -26.80
C LEU A 99 4.86 -1.22 -27.46
N LEU A 100 4.26 -0.16 -26.91
CA LEU A 100 3.08 0.46 -27.50
C LEU A 100 3.35 1.02 -28.91
N SER A 101 4.51 1.63 -29.11
CA SER A 101 4.94 2.13 -30.43
C SER A 101 5.02 1.00 -31.45
N ARG A 102 5.54 -0.17 -31.06
CA ARG A 102 5.55 -1.35 -31.94
C ARG A 102 4.16 -1.86 -32.23
N VAL A 103 3.28 -1.92 -31.23
CA VAL A 103 1.88 -2.31 -31.44
C VAL A 103 1.20 -1.38 -32.45
N ALA A 104 1.40 -0.07 -32.35
CA ALA A 104 0.89 0.90 -33.32
C ALA A 104 1.41 0.61 -34.73
N LEU A 105 2.71 0.31 -34.89
CA LEU A 105 3.29 -0.07 -36.18
C LEU A 105 2.66 -1.34 -36.78
N ILE A 106 2.43 -2.39 -35.97
CA ILE A 106 1.76 -3.61 -36.46
C ILE A 106 0.33 -3.31 -36.93
N LEU A 107 -0.38 -2.47 -36.19
CA LEU A 107 -1.76 -2.09 -36.50
C LEU A 107 -1.87 -1.00 -37.55
N LYS A 108 -0.74 -0.44 -38.03
CA LYS A 108 -0.67 0.70 -38.94
C LYS A 108 -1.46 1.92 -38.42
N ALA A 109 -1.37 2.17 -37.11
CA ALA A 109 -1.91 3.34 -36.46
C ALA A 109 -0.83 4.43 -36.33
N ASP A 110 -1.20 5.70 -36.56
CA ASP A 110 -0.25 6.83 -36.52
C ASP A 110 0.32 7.08 -35.12
N SER A 111 -0.50 6.90 -34.07
CA SER A 111 -0.13 6.83 -32.64
C SER A 111 -1.40 6.60 -31.80
N PHE A 112 -1.23 6.24 -30.53
CA PHE A 112 -2.35 6.21 -29.57
C PHE A 112 -2.46 7.57 -28.89
N SER A 113 -3.68 8.14 -28.88
CA SER A 113 -4.00 9.44 -28.29
C SER A 113 -3.81 9.47 -26.76
N GLU A 114 -3.67 10.67 -26.19
CA GLU A 114 -3.70 10.90 -24.74
C GLU A 114 -5.14 10.98 -24.18
N ASP A 115 -6.16 10.99 -25.03
CA ASP A 115 -7.58 10.95 -24.63
C ASP A 115 -8.15 9.52 -24.76
N GLU A 116 -8.53 8.93 -23.62
CA GLU A 116 -9.12 7.59 -23.56
C GLU A 116 -10.38 7.40 -24.41
N ASN A 117 -11.11 8.46 -24.73
CA ASN A 117 -12.35 8.38 -25.51
C ASN A 117 -12.09 8.35 -27.02
N THR A 118 -10.86 8.64 -27.43
CA THR A 118 -10.44 8.68 -28.84
C THR A 118 -9.71 7.40 -29.27
N ILE A 119 -9.32 6.55 -28.31
CA ILE A 119 -8.67 5.27 -28.61
C ILE A 119 -9.74 4.21 -28.87
N ASP A 120 -9.84 3.75 -30.12
CA ASP A 120 -10.64 2.59 -30.48
C ASP A 120 -9.96 1.31 -29.97
N LEU A 121 -10.44 0.76 -28.85
CA LEU A 121 -9.89 -0.45 -28.25
C LEU A 121 -10.13 -1.71 -29.09
N ASP A 122 -11.08 -1.71 -30.03
CA ASP A 122 -11.37 -2.86 -30.88
C ASP A 122 -10.25 -3.12 -31.89
N VAL A 123 -9.42 -2.11 -32.19
CA VAL A 123 -8.23 -2.26 -33.04
C VAL A 123 -7.28 -3.33 -32.49
N PHE A 124 -7.17 -3.45 -31.16
CA PHE A 124 -6.27 -4.41 -30.53
C PHE A 124 -6.73 -5.86 -30.70
N LYS A 125 -8.03 -6.10 -30.98
CA LYS A 125 -8.55 -7.45 -31.27
C LYS A 125 -8.01 -8.03 -32.57
N GLN A 126 -7.43 -7.19 -33.43
CA GLN A 126 -6.77 -7.63 -34.66
C GLN A 126 -5.41 -8.30 -34.39
N LEU A 127 -4.84 -8.15 -33.19
CA LEU A 127 -3.59 -8.80 -32.81
C LEU A 127 -3.80 -10.30 -32.54
N PRO A 128 -2.92 -11.18 -33.05
CA PRO A 128 -2.95 -12.58 -32.69
C PRO A 128 -2.69 -12.77 -31.19
N ALA A 129 -3.31 -13.78 -30.59
CA ALA A 129 -3.08 -14.11 -29.19
C ALA A 129 -1.59 -14.39 -28.89
N PRO A 130 -1.05 -13.91 -27.74
CA PRO A 130 -1.71 -13.21 -26.65
C PRO A 130 -1.65 -11.66 -26.75
N GLY A 131 -1.50 -11.09 -27.96
CA GLY A 131 -1.32 -9.66 -28.19
C GLY A 131 -2.28 -8.73 -27.44
N PRO A 132 -3.61 -8.91 -27.50
CA PRO A 132 -4.55 -8.06 -26.76
C PRO A 132 -4.32 -8.07 -25.25
N THR A 133 -3.98 -9.23 -24.69
CA THR A 133 -3.63 -9.37 -23.26
C THR A 133 -2.34 -8.63 -22.94
N ILE A 134 -1.32 -8.70 -23.81
CA ILE A 134 -0.06 -7.97 -23.60
C ILE A 134 -0.31 -6.47 -23.59
N VAL A 135 -1.13 -5.94 -24.52
CA VAL A 135 -1.49 -4.51 -24.55
C VAL A 135 -2.19 -4.09 -23.26
N GLN A 136 -3.19 -4.85 -22.82
CA GLN A 136 -3.88 -4.58 -21.56
C GLN A 136 -2.90 -4.58 -20.37
N CYS A 137 -2.01 -5.58 -20.28
CA CYS A 137 -1.00 -5.62 -19.23
C CYS A 137 0.03 -4.47 -19.33
N THR A 138 0.34 -3.99 -20.53
CA THR A 138 1.19 -2.81 -20.75
C THR A 138 0.51 -1.54 -20.23
N PHE A 139 -0.79 -1.35 -20.47
CA PHE A 139 -1.54 -0.24 -19.87
C PHE A 139 -1.54 -0.30 -18.35
N SER A 140 -1.79 -1.48 -17.76
CA SER A 140 -1.68 -1.68 -16.32
C SER A 140 -0.27 -1.34 -15.79
N GLY A 141 0.78 -1.80 -16.48
CA GLY A 141 2.17 -1.51 -16.13
C GLY A 141 2.55 -0.03 -16.22
N LEU A 142 2.11 0.67 -17.27
CA LEU A 142 2.29 2.11 -17.43
C LEU A 142 1.60 2.89 -16.31
N CYS A 143 0.38 2.49 -15.93
CA CYS A 143 -0.29 3.06 -14.77
C CYS A 143 0.57 2.91 -13.50
N SER A 144 1.06 1.70 -13.21
CA SER A 144 1.90 1.44 -12.03
C SER A 144 3.19 2.28 -12.05
N VAL A 145 3.82 2.48 -13.21
CA VAL A 145 4.99 3.37 -13.34
C VAL A 145 4.61 4.82 -13.04
N HIS A 146 3.56 5.34 -13.69
CA HIS A 146 3.12 6.72 -13.51
C HIS A 146 2.66 7.03 -12.07
N LEU A 147 2.00 6.10 -11.39
CA LEU A 147 1.66 6.23 -9.96
C LEU A 147 2.91 6.38 -9.09
N LYS A 148 3.95 5.56 -9.34
CA LYS A 148 5.22 5.66 -8.59
C LYS A 148 5.96 6.97 -8.87
N LEU A 149 5.81 7.52 -10.07
CA LEU A 149 6.31 8.84 -10.45
C LEU A 149 5.39 9.99 -10.00
N GLN A 150 4.26 9.70 -9.35
CA GLN A 150 3.23 10.68 -8.95
C GLN A 150 2.62 11.46 -10.13
N ASN A 151 2.63 10.88 -11.33
CA ASN A 151 2.02 11.42 -12.54
C ASN A 151 0.59 10.88 -12.68
N PHE A 152 -0.35 11.44 -11.91
CA PHE A 152 -1.69 10.85 -11.75
C PHE A 152 -2.59 10.90 -12.99
N ALA A 153 -2.50 11.96 -13.82
CA ALA A 153 -3.34 12.06 -15.02
C ALA A 153 -3.01 10.97 -16.07
N PRO A 154 -1.73 10.75 -16.46
CA PRO A 154 -1.36 9.60 -17.28
C PRO A 154 -1.69 8.26 -16.62
N ALA A 155 -1.49 8.13 -15.30
CA ALA A 155 -1.85 6.91 -14.59
C ALA A 155 -3.35 6.58 -14.74
N LEU A 156 -4.22 7.61 -14.62
CA LEU A 156 -5.66 7.47 -14.75
C LEU A 156 -6.08 7.06 -16.17
N LEU A 157 -5.47 7.67 -17.19
CA LEU A 157 -5.66 7.29 -18.59
C LEU A 157 -5.38 5.79 -18.79
N TYR A 158 -4.19 5.34 -18.41
CA TYR A 158 -3.78 3.97 -18.69
C TYR A 158 -4.58 2.93 -17.91
N VAL A 159 -4.94 3.18 -16.64
CA VAL A 159 -5.77 2.23 -15.90
C VAL A 159 -7.19 2.16 -16.44
N ASN A 160 -7.76 3.26 -16.92
CA ASN A 160 -9.06 3.23 -17.58
C ASN A 160 -9.02 2.42 -18.88
N LEU A 161 -7.98 2.58 -19.70
CA LEU A 161 -7.79 1.76 -20.90
C LEU A 161 -7.65 0.28 -20.55
N SER A 162 -6.85 -0.04 -19.52
CA SER A 162 -6.70 -1.41 -19.01
C SER A 162 -8.04 -2.00 -18.57
N LEU A 163 -8.79 -1.29 -17.72
CA LEU A 163 -10.10 -1.71 -17.22
C LEU A 163 -11.14 -1.88 -18.34
N LYS A 164 -11.14 -1.01 -19.36
CA LYS A 164 -12.04 -1.11 -20.53
C LYS A 164 -11.71 -2.32 -21.42
N MET A 165 -10.44 -2.71 -21.52
CA MET A 165 -10.01 -3.91 -22.25
C MET A 165 -10.28 -5.21 -21.48
N GLN A 166 -10.45 -5.14 -20.17
CA GLN A 166 -10.78 -6.30 -19.35
C GLN A 166 -12.22 -6.76 -19.57
N GLY A 167 -12.44 -8.07 -19.46
CA GLY A 167 -13.78 -8.67 -19.51
C GLY A 167 -14.59 -8.40 -18.22
N ARG A 168 -15.58 -9.26 -17.93
CA ARG A 168 -16.52 -9.07 -16.80
C ARG A 168 -15.89 -8.93 -15.40
N LEU A 169 -14.64 -9.35 -15.21
CA LEU A 169 -13.91 -9.23 -13.93
C LEU A 169 -12.50 -8.72 -14.21
N GLY A 170 -12.22 -7.49 -13.80
CA GLY A 170 -10.91 -6.85 -13.95
C GLY A 170 -9.86 -7.33 -12.95
N ASP A 171 -8.60 -6.92 -13.14
CA ASP A 171 -7.51 -7.19 -12.20
C ASP A 171 -7.68 -6.37 -10.91
N LYS A 172 -7.42 -7.00 -9.77
CA LYS A 172 -7.42 -6.34 -8.46
C LYS A 172 -6.42 -5.18 -8.42
N GLU A 173 -5.27 -5.32 -9.08
CA GLU A 173 -4.28 -4.25 -9.14
C GLU A 173 -4.81 -3.01 -9.87
N ASP A 174 -5.54 -3.19 -10.96
CA ASP A 174 -6.13 -2.07 -11.71
C ASP A 174 -7.20 -1.33 -10.92
N TYR A 175 -8.07 -2.04 -10.18
CA TYR A 175 -9.04 -1.38 -9.29
C TYR A 175 -8.36 -0.54 -8.20
N TYR A 176 -7.25 -1.05 -7.66
CA TYR A 176 -6.46 -0.33 -6.68
C TYR A 176 -5.77 0.90 -7.30
N ASN A 177 -5.12 0.72 -8.45
CA ASN A 177 -4.43 1.78 -9.16
C ASN A 177 -5.39 2.87 -9.63
N TYR A 178 -6.59 2.52 -10.09
CA TYR A 178 -7.66 3.47 -10.40
C TYR A 178 -8.03 4.31 -9.16
N ASN A 179 -8.23 3.65 -8.02
CA ASN A 179 -8.55 4.33 -6.76
C ASN A 179 -7.45 5.31 -6.32
N LEU A 180 -6.17 4.95 -6.53
CA LEU A 180 -5.03 5.83 -6.26
C LEU A 180 -4.98 7.00 -7.26
N ALA A 181 -5.09 6.73 -8.55
CA ALA A 181 -5.01 7.74 -9.60
C ALA A 181 -6.13 8.78 -9.46
N MET A 182 -7.37 8.34 -9.22
CA MET A 182 -8.51 9.24 -9.00
C MET A 182 -8.31 10.15 -7.78
N ARG A 183 -7.79 9.62 -6.67
CA ARG A 183 -7.46 10.42 -5.48
C ARG A 183 -6.33 11.40 -5.74
N GLY A 184 -5.30 10.97 -6.47
CA GLY A 184 -4.17 11.83 -6.83
C GLY A 184 -4.55 13.00 -7.75
N VAL A 185 -5.63 12.87 -8.55
CA VAL A 185 -6.20 13.99 -9.32
C VAL A 185 -7.31 14.76 -8.57
N GLY A 186 -7.49 14.52 -7.27
CA GLY A 186 -8.48 15.23 -6.44
C GLY A 186 -9.94 14.79 -6.64
N ARG A 187 -10.19 13.64 -7.25
CA ARG A 187 -11.54 13.10 -7.56
C ARG A 187 -11.94 11.98 -6.60
N ILE A 188 -11.82 12.23 -5.29
CA ILE A 188 -12.06 11.22 -4.25
C ILE A 188 -13.51 10.72 -4.21
N GLU A 189 -14.49 11.62 -4.31
CA GLU A 189 -15.92 11.25 -4.29
C GLU A 189 -16.30 10.36 -5.48
N GLU A 190 -15.78 10.67 -6.66
CA GLU A 190 -15.98 9.83 -7.85
C GLU A 190 -15.31 8.47 -7.71
N ALA A 191 -14.11 8.40 -7.11
CA ALA A 191 -13.45 7.13 -6.83
C ALA A 191 -14.28 6.25 -5.88
N ILE A 192 -14.85 6.87 -4.84
CA ILE A 192 -15.75 6.22 -3.87
C ILE A 192 -17.00 5.72 -4.58
N GLY A 193 -17.69 6.59 -5.33
CA GLY A 193 -18.90 6.25 -6.09
C GLY A 193 -18.67 5.08 -7.05
N ARG A 194 -17.57 5.13 -7.82
CA ARG A 194 -17.22 4.05 -8.76
C ARG A 194 -16.91 2.73 -8.05
N THR A 195 -16.29 2.80 -6.88
CA THR A 195 -16.01 1.59 -6.09
C THR A 195 -17.30 1.00 -5.51
N TRP A 196 -18.28 1.84 -5.15
CA TRP A 196 -19.61 1.37 -4.78
C TRP A 196 -20.32 0.67 -5.95
N ASP A 197 -20.26 1.24 -7.16
CA ASP A 197 -20.81 0.61 -8.37
C ASP A 197 -20.22 -0.79 -8.60
N TRP A 198 -18.90 -0.94 -8.44
CA TRP A 198 -18.22 -2.21 -8.61
C TRP A 198 -18.60 -3.26 -7.56
N LEU A 199 -18.87 -2.83 -6.33
CA LEU A 199 -19.35 -3.71 -5.27
C LEU A 199 -20.81 -4.17 -5.50
N GLY A 200 -21.56 -3.45 -6.35
CA GLY A 200 -22.91 -3.79 -6.78
C GLY A 200 -24.01 -3.23 -5.87
N ASP A 201 -25.06 -2.72 -6.52
CA ASP A 201 -26.10 -1.85 -5.95
C ASP A 201 -27.19 -2.57 -5.14
N GLY A 202 -26.80 -3.40 -4.17
CA GLY A 202 -27.75 -3.99 -3.23
C GLY A 202 -28.29 -3.01 -2.17
N GLY A 203 -27.86 -1.75 -2.14
CA GLY A 203 -28.31 -0.76 -1.15
C GLY A 203 -27.93 -1.05 0.32
N VAL A 204 -27.18 -2.12 0.62
CA VAL A 204 -26.85 -2.54 2.01
C VAL A 204 -25.46 -2.05 2.47
N TRP A 205 -24.58 -1.62 1.56
CA TRP A 205 -23.19 -1.25 1.89
C TRP A 205 -23.06 0.13 2.55
N GLY A 206 -23.99 1.02 2.22
CA GLY A 206 -24.17 2.33 2.82
C GLY A 206 -24.92 2.28 4.15
N GLY A 207 -24.85 1.17 4.90
CA GLY A 207 -25.32 1.17 6.29
C GLY A 207 -24.80 2.41 7.00
N LYS A 208 -25.72 3.22 7.54
CA LYS A 208 -25.40 4.48 8.20
C LYS A 208 -24.34 4.22 9.25
N VAL A 209 -23.22 4.93 9.17
CA VAL A 209 -22.31 4.96 10.30
C VAL A 209 -23.03 5.71 11.41
N ARG A 210 -23.10 5.08 12.59
CA ARG A 210 -23.63 5.73 13.79
C ARG A 210 -22.45 6.10 14.67
N LEU A 211 -22.36 7.40 14.96
CA LEU A 211 -21.40 7.95 15.90
C LEU A 211 -22.07 8.03 17.27
N VAL A 212 -21.33 7.66 18.31
CA VAL A 212 -21.77 7.77 19.70
C VAL A 212 -20.87 8.78 20.39
N ARG A 213 -21.43 9.77 21.08
CA ARG A 213 -20.62 10.75 21.82
C ARG A 213 -20.04 10.15 23.09
N ALA A 214 -18.87 10.62 23.50
CA ALA A 214 -18.36 10.35 24.84
C ALA A 214 -19.20 11.09 25.89
N SER A 215 -19.42 10.47 27.05
CA SER A 215 -20.10 11.14 28.18
C SER A 215 -19.14 11.70 29.23
N ASN A 216 -17.90 11.19 29.31
CA ASN A 216 -16.85 11.66 30.22
C ASN A 216 -15.60 12.14 29.48
N LYS A 217 -14.80 12.94 30.19
CA LYS A 217 -13.47 13.40 29.74
C LYS A 217 -12.37 12.51 30.30
N SER A 218 -12.30 11.29 29.78
CA SER A 218 -11.13 10.42 29.95
C SER A 218 -10.64 9.95 28.58
N ILE A 219 -9.38 9.49 28.50
CA ILE A 219 -8.74 9.06 27.25
C ILE A 219 -8.17 7.66 27.44
N SER A 220 -8.57 6.74 26.58
CA SER A 220 -7.90 5.44 26.41
C SER A 220 -7.16 5.43 25.07
N PHE A 221 -5.85 5.23 25.10
CA PHE A 221 -5.07 5.04 23.88
C PHE A 221 -5.12 3.59 23.43
N CYS A 222 -5.03 3.35 22.13
CA CYS A 222 -4.95 1.98 21.62
C CYS A 222 -4.13 1.85 20.35
N CYS A 223 -3.66 0.62 20.09
CA CYS A 223 -2.90 0.27 18.90
C CYS A 223 -3.15 -1.18 18.49
N VAL A 224 -2.78 -1.53 17.26
CA VAL A 224 -2.91 -2.90 16.73
C VAL A 224 -1.53 -3.43 16.34
N LYS A 225 -1.11 -4.52 16.98
CA LYS A 225 0.09 -5.31 16.60
C LYS A 225 -0.37 -6.66 16.06
N TYR A 226 -0.14 -6.89 14.77
CA TYR A 226 -0.47 -8.16 14.12
C TYR A 226 0.69 -8.72 13.28
N GLY A 227 0.97 -10.00 13.45
CA GLY A 227 2.04 -10.72 12.79
C GLY A 227 3.42 -10.26 13.25
N THR A 228 4.41 -10.39 12.37
CA THR A 228 5.83 -10.14 12.68
C THR A 228 6.37 -8.84 12.05
N LYS A 229 5.48 -7.99 11.50
CA LYS A 229 5.92 -6.75 10.82
C LYS A 229 6.47 -5.73 11.82
N TYR A 230 5.84 -5.63 12.99
CA TYR A 230 6.25 -4.76 14.09
C TYR A 230 6.42 -5.63 15.34
N GLY A 231 7.59 -5.57 15.97
CA GLY A 231 7.86 -6.28 17.22
C GLY A 231 7.25 -5.57 18.43
N ALA A 232 7.44 -6.13 19.62
CA ALA A 232 6.90 -5.57 20.86
C ALA A 232 7.55 -4.23 21.24
N GLU A 233 8.78 -3.98 20.78
CA GLU A 233 9.49 -2.71 20.98
C GLU A 233 8.70 -1.50 20.48
N TYR A 234 7.93 -1.65 19.41
CA TYR A 234 7.07 -0.59 18.91
C TYR A 234 5.92 -0.25 19.86
N VAL A 235 5.30 -1.27 20.46
CA VAL A 235 4.23 -1.09 21.46
C VAL A 235 4.79 -0.40 22.69
N ASN A 236 5.96 -0.87 23.14
CA ASN A 236 6.62 -0.37 24.34
C ASN A 236 7.09 1.09 24.16
N ASN A 237 7.66 1.43 23.00
CA ASN A 237 8.09 2.79 22.69
C ASN A 237 6.91 3.76 22.58
N LEU A 238 5.79 3.34 21.98
CA LEU A 238 4.55 4.11 21.98
C LEU A 238 4.06 4.34 23.42
N TRP A 239 4.06 3.31 24.27
CA TRP A 239 3.66 3.42 25.67
C TRP A 239 4.52 4.38 26.47
N LYS A 240 5.85 4.28 26.35
CA LYS A 240 6.80 5.18 27.00
C LYS A 240 6.59 6.64 26.58
N GLY A 241 6.43 6.88 25.28
CA GLY A 241 6.12 8.21 24.75
C GLY A 241 4.81 8.77 25.31
N LEU A 242 3.76 7.95 25.34
CA LEU A 242 2.48 8.35 25.94
C LEU A 242 2.62 8.70 27.42
N ARG A 243 3.32 7.88 28.22
CA ARG A 243 3.56 8.13 29.65
C ARG A 243 4.34 9.41 29.90
N LYS A 244 5.43 9.61 29.15
CA LYS A 244 6.29 10.79 29.26
C LYS A 244 5.50 12.10 29.14
N TYR A 245 4.52 12.16 28.24
CA TYR A 245 3.82 13.40 27.92
C TYR A 245 2.38 13.51 28.45
N ASN A 246 1.74 12.40 28.81
CA ASN A 246 0.34 12.37 29.27
C ASN A 246 0.22 11.89 30.73
N GLY A 247 1.33 11.54 31.39
CA GLY A 247 1.39 11.14 32.78
C GLY A 247 1.38 9.62 33.01
N ASP A 248 1.65 9.21 34.25
CA ASP A 248 1.81 7.81 34.63
C ASP A 248 0.51 7.00 34.63
N GLU A 249 -0.64 7.67 34.75
CA GLU A 249 -1.97 7.03 34.74
C GLU A 249 -2.50 6.77 33.32
N VAL A 250 -1.70 7.01 32.28
CA VAL A 250 -2.13 6.79 30.90
C VAL A 250 -2.45 5.32 30.64
N ARG A 251 -3.64 5.07 30.08
CA ARG A 251 -4.07 3.74 29.68
C ARG A 251 -3.74 3.50 28.21
N LEU A 252 -3.00 2.44 27.92
CA LEU A 252 -2.77 1.94 26.56
C LEU A 252 -3.30 0.50 26.42
N VAL A 253 -4.17 0.28 25.45
CA VAL A 253 -4.70 -1.03 25.07
C VAL A 253 -4.08 -1.49 23.74
N CYS A 254 -3.27 -2.55 23.77
CA CYS A 254 -2.69 -3.17 22.59
C CYS A 254 -3.50 -4.39 22.16
N PHE A 255 -4.08 -4.34 20.97
CA PHE A 255 -4.73 -5.48 20.34
C PHE A 255 -3.68 -6.32 19.62
N THR A 256 -3.41 -7.54 20.08
CA THR A 256 -2.42 -8.44 19.46
C THR A 256 -2.69 -9.92 19.72
N GLU A 257 -2.27 -10.80 18.80
CA GLU A 257 -2.28 -12.25 19.00
C GLU A 257 -0.99 -12.77 19.68
N ASP A 258 -0.02 -11.89 19.95
CA ASP A 258 1.27 -12.22 20.53
C ASP A 258 1.71 -11.17 21.58
N ARG A 259 1.56 -11.56 22.85
CA ARG A 259 1.91 -10.79 24.06
C ARG A 259 3.41 -10.72 24.33
N LYS A 260 4.23 -11.54 23.68
CA LYS A 260 5.64 -11.72 24.06
C LYS A 260 6.42 -10.40 23.94
N GLY A 261 7.02 -9.97 25.05
CA GLY A 261 7.90 -8.80 25.10
C GLY A 261 7.16 -7.45 25.24
N VAL A 262 5.83 -7.46 25.28
CA VAL A 262 5.04 -6.26 25.60
C VAL A 262 5.16 -5.96 27.09
N GLU A 263 5.39 -4.69 27.45
CA GLU A 263 5.56 -4.27 28.85
C GLU A 263 4.28 -4.47 29.70
N GLU A 264 4.45 -4.82 30.98
CA GLU A 264 3.35 -5.20 31.88
C GLU A 264 2.32 -4.09 32.12
N GLY A 265 2.71 -2.82 31.95
CA GLY A 265 1.80 -1.69 32.07
C GLY A 265 0.90 -1.46 30.86
N VAL A 266 1.09 -2.23 29.77
CA VAL A 266 0.22 -2.19 28.59
C VAL A 266 -0.87 -3.25 28.74
N GLU A 267 -2.13 -2.84 28.62
CA GLU A 267 -3.26 -3.77 28.60
C GLU A 267 -3.27 -4.52 27.26
N VAL A 268 -3.12 -5.85 27.29
CA VAL A 268 -3.13 -6.65 26.06
C VAL A 268 -4.47 -7.36 25.88
N VAL A 269 -5.07 -7.11 24.72
CA VAL A 269 -6.32 -7.72 24.27
C VAL A 269 -6.00 -8.69 23.12
N ASP A 270 -6.39 -9.95 23.28
CA ASP A 270 -6.06 -10.98 22.30
C ASP A 270 -6.84 -10.80 20.99
N LEU A 271 -6.12 -10.57 19.89
CA LEU A 271 -6.74 -10.56 18.56
C LEU A 271 -7.05 -12.00 18.12
N PRO A 272 -8.26 -12.26 17.60
CA PRO A 272 -8.57 -13.55 17.00
C PRO A 272 -7.63 -13.84 15.82
N LYS A 273 -7.12 -15.07 15.72
CA LYS A 273 -6.28 -15.51 14.59
C LYS A 273 -6.97 -15.38 13.22
N LYS A 274 -8.31 -15.38 13.22
CA LYS A 274 -9.14 -15.11 12.05
C LYS A 274 -10.29 -14.21 12.45
N ILE A 275 -10.38 -13.06 11.81
CA ILE A 275 -11.44 -12.09 12.04
C ILE A 275 -12.45 -12.11 10.90
N PHE A 276 -11.99 -12.21 9.65
CA PHE A 276 -12.88 -12.18 8.49
C PHE A 276 -13.29 -13.60 8.07
N LYS A 277 -14.58 -13.82 7.80
CA LYS A 277 -15.13 -15.16 7.41
C LYS A 277 -14.41 -15.75 6.20
N SER A 278 -14.01 -14.90 5.26
CA SER A 278 -13.28 -15.27 4.03
C SER A 278 -11.82 -14.79 4.05
N GLN A 279 -11.21 -14.71 5.23
CA GLN A 279 -9.81 -14.27 5.37
C GLN A 279 -8.87 -15.23 4.64
N ARG A 280 -8.06 -14.68 3.73
CA ARG A 280 -6.94 -15.41 3.12
C ARG A 280 -5.73 -15.42 4.07
N LYS A 281 -4.87 -16.43 3.92
CA LYS A 281 -3.64 -16.56 4.75
C LYS A 281 -2.66 -15.39 4.59
N ASP A 282 -2.67 -14.74 3.43
CA ASP A 282 -1.79 -13.63 3.04
C ASP A 282 -2.43 -12.26 3.28
N MET A 283 -3.52 -12.19 4.05
CA MET A 283 -4.21 -10.93 4.28
C MET A 283 -3.31 -9.95 5.07
N PRO A 284 -3.18 -8.71 4.61
CA PRO A 284 -2.40 -7.73 5.32
C PRO A 284 -2.96 -7.38 6.72
N GLY A 285 -2.07 -7.19 7.69
CA GLY A 285 -2.42 -6.93 9.08
C GLY A 285 -3.18 -5.63 9.32
N TRP A 286 -3.08 -4.62 8.44
CA TRP A 286 -3.76 -3.33 8.63
C TRP A 286 -5.29 -3.42 8.62
N TRP A 287 -5.87 -4.49 8.08
CA TRP A 287 -7.33 -4.71 8.15
C TRP A 287 -7.82 -4.97 9.59
N TYR A 288 -6.94 -5.41 10.49
CA TYR A 288 -7.27 -5.63 11.90
C TYR A 288 -7.62 -4.33 12.63
N LYS A 289 -7.20 -3.16 12.13
CA LYS A 289 -7.63 -1.85 12.63
C LYS A 289 -9.15 -1.72 12.66
N SER A 290 -9.85 -2.29 11.67
CA SER A 290 -11.31 -2.24 11.62
C SER A 290 -11.98 -2.81 12.89
N TYR A 291 -11.32 -3.77 13.54
CA TYR A 291 -11.87 -4.50 14.68
C TYR A 291 -12.09 -3.62 15.91
N ILE A 292 -11.23 -2.61 16.12
CA ILE A 292 -11.29 -1.74 17.30
C ILE A 292 -12.57 -0.88 17.34
N PHE A 293 -13.22 -0.69 16.17
CA PHE A 293 -14.44 0.09 16.04
C PHE A 293 -15.72 -0.72 16.33
N SER A 294 -15.63 -2.03 16.58
CA SER A 294 -16.80 -2.87 16.86
C SER A 294 -17.06 -3.00 18.36
N SER A 295 -18.04 -2.25 18.88
CA SER A 295 -18.45 -2.33 20.29
C SER A 295 -18.80 -3.76 20.73
N LYS A 296 -19.54 -4.50 19.88
CA LYS A 296 -19.91 -5.90 20.12
C LYS A 296 -18.69 -6.81 20.30
N HIS A 297 -17.67 -6.65 19.46
CA HIS A 297 -16.48 -7.50 19.55
C HIS A 297 -15.57 -7.10 20.69
N ASN A 298 -15.47 -5.81 20.98
CA ASN A 298 -14.77 -5.31 22.17
C ASN A 298 -15.37 -5.91 23.44
N GLU A 299 -16.70 -5.95 23.56
CA GLU A 299 -17.40 -6.65 24.66
C GLU A 299 -17.07 -8.15 24.68
N MET A 300 -17.10 -8.83 23.54
CA MET A 300 -16.75 -10.26 23.44
C MET A 300 -15.30 -10.57 23.87
N LEU A 301 -14.38 -9.64 23.65
CA LEU A 301 -12.98 -9.77 24.08
C LEU A 301 -12.75 -9.31 25.53
N GLY A 302 -13.79 -8.83 26.22
CA GLY A 302 -13.69 -8.31 27.58
C GLY A 302 -12.98 -6.96 27.66
N VAL A 303 -12.96 -6.18 26.57
CA VAL A 303 -12.42 -4.82 26.60
C VAL A 303 -13.42 -3.91 27.27
N GLU A 304 -13.11 -3.49 28.49
CA GLU A 304 -13.89 -2.50 29.21
C GLU A 304 -13.41 -1.10 28.83
N TRP A 305 -14.07 -0.50 27.84
CA TRP A 305 -13.84 0.90 27.52
C TRP A 305 -14.45 1.78 28.61
N GLU A 306 -13.67 2.75 29.08
CA GLU A 306 -14.26 3.87 29.80
C GLU A 306 -15.24 4.60 28.87
N ASP A 307 -16.26 5.20 29.46
CA ASP A 307 -17.21 6.06 28.75
C ASP A 307 -16.59 7.44 28.47
N GLY A 308 -15.45 7.42 27.78
CA GLY A 308 -14.64 8.55 27.36
C GLY A 308 -14.13 8.38 25.93
N TYR A 309 -13.10 9.14 25.60
CA TYR A 309 -12.46 9.16 24.29
C TYR A 309 -11.53 7.97 24.10
N LYS A 310 -11.44 7.53 22.84
CA LYS A 310 -10.47 6.55 22.38
C LYS A 310 -9.58 7.21 21.34
N CYS A 311 -8.27 6.96 21.44
CA CYS A 311 -7.29 7.47 20.49
C CYS A 311 -6.46 6.29 19.95
N TYR A 312 -6.72 5.90 18.71
CA TYR A 312 -5.90 4.94 17.99
C TYR A 312 -4.65 5.63 17.45
N ILE A 313 -3.50 4.99 17.64
CA ILE A 313 -2.22 5.44 17.09
C ILE A 313 -1.51 4.26 16.43
N ASP A 314 -1.07 4.44 15.19
CA ASP A 314 -0.22 3.47 14.49
C ASP A 314 1.11 3.29 15.21
N LEU A 315 1.58 2.04 15.26
CA LEU A 315 2.76 1.65 16.01
C LEU A 315 4.03 2.37 15.57
N ASP A 316 4.13 2.77 14.31
CA ASP A 316 5.27 3.51 13.77
C ASP A 316 5.18 5.02 13.99
N SER A 317 4.47 5.47 15.02
CA SER A 317 4.41 6.89 15.40
C SER A 317 5.35 7.23 16.57
N VAL A 318 5.78 8.48 16.63
CA VAL A 318 6.62 9.04 17.70
C VAL A 318 5.83 10.12 18.44
N ILE A 319 5.75 10.02 19.76
CA ILE A 319 5.06 10.99 20.61
C ILE A 319 6.04 12.07 21.04
N LEU A 320 5.69 13.34 20.79
CA LEU A 320 6.52 14.52 21.07
C LEU A 320 5.86 15.48 22.09
N GLY A 321 4.62 15.22 22.49
CA GLY A 321 3.91 16.09 23.41
C GLY A 321 2.59 15.52 23.92
N ASN A 322 1.96 16.28 24.82
CA ASN A 322 0.67 15.93 25.40
C ASN A 322 -0.43 15.95 24.32
N LEU A 323 -1.28 14.92 24.31
CA LEU A 323 -2.29 14.71 23.28
C LEU A 323 -3.71 15.12 23.71
N GLU A 324 -3.91 15.56 24.95
CA GLU A 324 -5.25 15.84 25.50
C GLU A 324 -5.99 16.91 24.70
N SER A 325 -5.33 18.02 24.35
CA SER A 325 -5.97 19.10 23.61
C SER A 325 -6.41 18.64 22.22
N MET A 326 -5.61 17.81 21.55
CA MET A 326 -5.93 17.23 20.26
C MET A 326 -7.12 16.26 20.37
N VAL A 327 -7.16 15.42 21.40
CA VAL A 327 -8.24 14.45 21.62
C VAL A 327 -9.55 15.11 22.04
N TYR A 328 -9.52 16.00 23.03
CA TYR A 328 -10.70 16.70 23.53
C TYR A 328 -11.23 17.78 22.57
N GLY A 329 -10.43 18.16 21.56
CA GLY A 329 -10.88 19.01 20.47
C GLY A 329 -11.86 18.32 19.52
N VAL A 330 -11.94 16.98 19.55
CA VAL A 330 -12.84 16.18 18.71
C VAL A 330 -14.21 16.06 19.38
N GLU A 331 -15.27 16.34 18.65
CA GLU A 331 -16.65 16.21 19.16
C GLU A 331 -17.15 14.77 19.05
N ASN A 332 -16.97 14.12 17.90
CA ASN A 332 -17.42 12.73 17.70
C ASN A 332 -16.31 11.84 17.14
N VAL A 333 -15.84 12.09 15.92
CA VAL A 333 -14.77 11.30 15.29
C VAL A 333 -13.79 12.21 14.57
N GLY A 334 -12.52 12.15 14.98
CA GLY A 334 -11.41 12.87 14.37
C GLY A 334 -10.50 11.92 13.62
N ILE A 335 -10.24 12.19 12.34
CA ILE A 335 -9.38 11.34 11.48
C ILE A 335 -8.25 12.19 10.91
N LEU A 336 -7.03 11.66 10.90
CA LEU A 336 -5.90 12.40 10.35
C LEU A 336 -6.13 12.74 8.87
N SER A 337 -6.03 14.03 8.56
CA SER A 337 -6.05 14.51 7.17
C SER A 337 -4.77 14.12 6.44
N THR A 338 -4.89 13.80 5.16
CA THR A 338 -3.72 13.62 4.27
C THR A 338 -3.14 14.94 3.78
N ASN A 339 -3.82 16.07 4.02
CA ASN A 339 -3.36 17.38 3.58
C ASN A 339 -2.01 17.71 4.23
N GLY A 340 -1.00 17.98 3.40
CA GLY A 340 0.36 18.28 3.86
C GLY A 340 1.24 17.05 4.12
N MET A 341 0.74 15.82 3.96
CA MET A 341 1.55 14.61 4.03
C MET A 341 2.25 14.36 2.68
N VAL A 342 3.58 14.43 2.68
CA VAL A 342 4.44 14.26 1.50
C VAL A 342 4.30 12.87 0.90
N ASN A 343 4.19 11.81 1.71
CA ASN A 343 4.09 10.45 1.16
C ASN A 343 2.69 10.08 0.65
N GLU A 344 1.65 10.75 1.15
CA GLU A 344 0.28 10.43 0.75
C GLU A 344 -0.08 11.12 -0.57
N ASN A 345 0.49 12.31 -0.83
CA ASN A 345 0.32 13.11 -2.05
C ASN A 345 -1.14 13.13 -2.57
N ARG A 346 -2.09 13.25 -1.65
CA ARG A 346 -3.53 13.31 -1.91
C ARG A 346 -4.16 14.39 -1.04
N THR A 347 -5.02 15.20 -1.63
CA THR A 347 -5.77 16.22 -0.90
C THR A 347 -7.11 15.66 -0.43
N ASP A 348 -7.57 16.15 0.71
CA ASP A 348 -8.90 15.90 1.28
C ASP A 348 -9.22 14.42 1.56
N GLY A 349 -8.17 13.61 1.67
CA GLY A 349 -8.25 12.20 2.05
C GLY A 349 -8.04 11.99 3.54
N PHE A 350 -8.24 10.74 3.95
CA PHE A 350 -8.01 10.29 5.32
C PHE A 350 -6.84 9.32 5.42
N ASN A 351 -6.12 9.42 6.53
CA ASN A 351 -5.11 8.46 6.95
C ASN A 351 -5.48 7.95 8.35
N SER A 352 -5.40 6.63 8.57
CA SER A 352 -5.77 6.01 9.85
C SER A 352 -4.60 5.85 10.82
N SER A 353 -3.51 6.60 10.67
CA SER A 353 -2.38 6.56 11.61
C SER A 353 -2.75 7.14 12.96
N VAL A 354 -3.66 8.13 12.98
CA VAL A 354 -4.27 8.67 14.20
C VAL A 354 -5.77 8.77 13.99
N VAL A 355 -6.55 8.15 14.87
CA VAL A 355 -8.01 8.22 14.85
C VAL A 355 -8.51 8.43 16.26
N VAL A 356 -9.33 9.46 16.47
CA VAL A 356 -9.97 9.75 17.75
C VAL A 356 -11.47 9.51 17.60
N TRP A 357 -12.10 8.86 18.57
CA TRP A 357 -13.55 8.79 18.63
C TRP A 357 -14.07 8.86 20.06
N GLY A 358 -15.16 9.58 20.25
CA GLY A 358 -16.00 9.47 21.43
C GLY A 358 -16.87 8.22 21.32
N GLY A 359 -17.28 7.64 22.44
CA GLY A 359 -18.31 6.57 22.51
C GLY A 359 -18.03 5.32 21.66
N GLY A 360 -18.30 5.38 20.34
CA GLY A 360 -18.15 4.31 19.35
C GLY A 360 -18.41 4.75 17.90
N VAL A 361 -17.93 3.94 16.94
CA VAL A 361 -18.09 4.14 15.48
C VAL A 361 -18.69 2.88 14.85
N GLU A 362 -20.02 2.79 14.85
CA GLU A 362 -20.73 1.57 14.42
C GLU A 362 -20.90 1.52 12.90
N GLY A 363 -20.83 0.31 12.31
CA GLY A 363 -21.06 0.09 10.88
C GLY A 363 -19.81 0.14 9.98
N VAL A 364 -18.64 0.52 10.51
CA VAL A 364 -17.35 0.40 9.79
C VAL A 364 -16.95 -1.08 9.66
N TYR A 365 -17.08 -1.82 10.76
CA TYR A 365 -16.56 -3.18 10.87
C TYR A 365 -17.57 -4.24 10.40
N ASP A 366 -18.85 -4.09 10.74
CA ASP A 366 -19.85 -5.16 10.61
C ASP A 366 -20.09 -5.58 9.16
N ILE A 367 -20.03 -4.64 8.23
CA ILE A 367 -20.12 -4.93 6.79
C ILE A 367 -18.84 -5.60 6.29
N LEU A 368 -17.69 -5.12 6.78
CA LEU A 368 -16.38 -5.61 6.36
C LEU A 368 -16.19 -7.08 6.75
N VAL A 369 -16.59 -7.49 7.96
CA VAL A 369 -16.42 -8.87 8.44
C VAL A 369 -17.18 -9.90 7.60
N GLU A 370 -18.38 -9.54 7.13
CA GLU A 370 -19.25 -10.43 6.36
C GLU A 370 -18.85 -10.51 4.89
N GLN A 371 -18.30 -9.43 4.36
CA GLN A 371 -18.19 -9.24 2.92
C GLN A 371 -16.76 -8.96 2.46
N PHE A 372 -15.79 -9.24 3.32
CA PHE A 372 -14.38 -8.97 3.08
C PHE A 372 -13.87 -9.48 1.72
N SER A 373 -14.30 -10.66 1.26
CA SER A 373 -13.90 -11.19 -0.06
C SER A 373 -14.30 -10.28 -1.22
N LYS A 374 -15.45 -9.61 -1.12
CA LYS A 374 -15.90 -8.62 -2.12
C LYS A 374 -15.17 -7.30 -1.94
N VAL A 375 -15.11 -6.78 -0.71
CA VAL A 375 -14.43 -5.50 -0.41
C VAL A 375 -12.96 -5.56 -0.84
N SER A 376 -12.25 -6.60 -0.41
CA SER A 376 -10.83 -6.81 -0.71
C SER A 376 -10.54 -7.12 -2.19
N ARG A 377 -11.57 -7.27 -3.04
CA ARG A 377 -11.39 -7.38 -4.50
C ARG A 377 -11.13 -6.02 -5.15
N TYR A 378 -11.73 -4.95 -4.63
CA TYR A 378 -11.67 -3.61 -5.20
C TYR A 378 -10.86 -2.64 -4.32
N ILE A 379 -10.72 -2.94 -3.04
CA ILE A 379 -10.10 -2.08 -2.05
C ILE A 379 -8.94 -2.82 -1.39
N TYR A 380 -7.78 -2.16 -1.33
CA TYR A 380 -6.55 -2.74 -0.78
C TYR A 380 -6.18 -2.16 0.59
N LYS A 381 -6.32 -0.85 0.74
CA LYS A 381 -6.01 -0.10 1.96
C LYS A 381 -7.23 0.03 2.85
N PHE A 382 -7.02 -0.11 4.16
CA PHE A 382 -8.07 0.19 5.13
C PHE A 382 -8.48 1.67 5.08
N ASP A 383 -7.54 2.59 4.85
CA ASP A 383 -7.84 4.03 4.73
C ASP A 383 -8.89 4.32 3.66
N HIS A 384 -8.80 3.67 2.49
CA HIS A 384 -9.79 3.83 1.43
C HIS A 384 -11.17 3.31 1.86
N TRP A 385 -11.22 2.20 2.61
CA TRP A 385 -12.48 1.71 3.18
C TRP A 385 -13.04 2.71 4.21
N PHE A 386 -12.17 3.30 5.02
CA PHE A 386 -12.52 4.30 6.01
C PHE A 386 -13.10 5.56 5.38
N GLU A 387 -12.44 6.09 4.34
CA GLU A 387 -12.95 7.21 3.52
C GLU A 387 -14.32 6.88 2.95
N MET A 388 -14.50 5.70 2.34
CA MET A 388 -15.78 5.29 1.78
C MET A 388 -16.91 5.26 2.83
N LYS A 389 -16.59 4.96 4.11
CA LYS A 389 -17.59 4.87 5.18
C LYS A 389 -17.85 6.21 5.89
N LEU A 390 -16.86 7.10 5.95
CA LEU A 390 -16.87 8.25 6.84
C LEU A 390 -16.81 9.61 6.12
N LEU A 391 -16.37 9.66 4.86
CA LEU A 391 -16.33 10.92 4.12
C LEU A 391 -17.75 11.49 3.95
N GLY A 392 -17.93 12.74 4.36
CA GLY A 392 -19.22 13.44 4.31
C GLY A 392 -20.22 13.03 5.41
N VAL A 393 -19.85 12.18 6.35
CA VAL A 393 -20.70 11.85 7.51
C VAL A 393 -20.66 13.00 8.53
N GLU A 394 -21.83 13.51 8.91
CA GLU A 394 -21.96 14.56 9.94
C GLU A 394 -21.33 14.11 11.26
N GLY A 395 -20.47 14.96 11.84
CA GLY A 395 -19.72 14.67 13.06
C GLY A 395 -18.37 13.98 12.84
N VAL A 396 -18.02 13.63 11.59
CA VAL A 396 -16.63 13.28 11.23
C VAL A 396 -15.87 14.55 10.89
N GLU A 397 -14.76 14.77 11.59
CA GLU A 397 -13.86 15.90 11.41
C GLU A 397 -12.43 15.44 11.12
N THR A 398 -11.62 16.33 10.56
CA THR A 398 -10.20 16.08 10.37
C THR A 398 -9.39 16.57 11.56
N ILE A 399 -8.43 15.76 12.01
CA ILE A 399 -7.43 16.17 12.98
C ILE A 399 -6.09 16.37 12.28
N GLY A 400 -5.20 17.13 12.93
CA GLY A 400 -3.83 17.30 12.47
C GLY A 400 -3.31 18.73 12.55
N GLY A 401 -4.19 19.76 12.51
CA GLY A 401 -3.84 21.19 12.46
C GLY A 401 -2.69 21.63 13.39
N GLY A 402 -1.45 21.48 12.91
CA GLY A 402 -0.20 21.67 13.66
C GLY A 402 0.14 20.63 14.73
N ASN A 403 -0.77 19.71 15.09
CA ASN A 403 -0.55 18.72 16.16
C ASN A 403 0.07 17.42 15.65
N VAL A 404 -0.17 17.08 14.38
CA VAL A 404 0.32 15.84 13.76
C VAL A 404 1.18 16.21 12.56
N ALA A 405 2.38 15.67 12.50
CA ALA A 405 3.26 15.79 11.34
C ALA A 405 3.53 14.40 10.73
N GLU A 406 3.92 14.39 9.47
CA GLU A 406 4.50 13.22 8.82
C GLU A 406 6.02 13.35 8.84
N PHE A 407 6.73 12.26 9.14
CA PHE A 407 8.20 12.26 9.19
C PHE A 407 8.86 12.88 7.95
N MET A 408 8.38 12.57 6.74
CA MET A 408 9.00 13.12 5.52
C MET A 408 8.84 14.63 5.38
N SER A 409 7.85 15.23 6.04
CA SER A 409 7.66 16.68 6.07
C SER A 409 8.54 17.39 7.10
N CYS A 410 9.08 16.69 8.10
CA CYS A 410 9.85 17.23 9.21
C CYS A 410 11.16 16.47 9.46
N ARG A 411 11.70 15.82 8.41
CA ARG A 411 12.83 14.89 8.52
C ARG A 411 14.08 15.57 9.10
N ASP A 412 14.34 16.79 8.67
CA ASP A 412 15.45 17.63 9.13
C ASP A 412 15.27 18.15 10.57
N GLY A 413 14.16 17.83 11.23
CA GLY A 413 13.85 18.26 12.59
C GLY A 413 13.16 19.62 12.66
N VAL A 414 12.90 20.28 11.53
CA VAL A 414 12.21 21.58 11.51
C VAL A 414 10.72 21.41 11.80
N GLY A 415 10.19 22.20 12.74
CA GLY A 415 8.79 22.17 13.13
C GLY A 415 8.43 21.04 14.09
N VAL A 416 9.42 20.33 14.63
CA VAL A 416 9.25 19.30 15.66
C VAL A 416 10.11 19.54 16.90
N GLU A 417 10.77 20.70 16.98
CA GLU A 417 11.43 21.18 18.18
C GLU A 417 10.45 21.35 19.36
N GLU A 418 10.99 21.38 20.58
CA GLU A 418 10.19 21.62 21.78
C GLU A 418 9.44 22.96 21.66
N GLY A 419 8.11 22.90 21.83
CA GLY A 419 7.23 24.07 21.67
C GLY A 419 6.64 24.29 20.28
N SER A 420 7.06 23.53 19.25
CA SER A 420 6.61 23.66 17.84
C SER A 420 5.10 23.46 17.58
N GLY A 421 4.35 22.96 18.55
CA GLY A 421 2.93 22.62 18.42
C GLY A 421 2.68 21.17 17.98
N VAL A 422 3.63 20.53 17.30
CA VAL A 422 3.53 19.10 16.96
C VAL A 422 3.60 18.26 18.23
N ARG A 423 2.73 17.25 18.30
CA ARG A 423 2.60 16.33 19.43
C ARG A 423 2.83 14.88 19.03
N ILE A 424 2.69 14.57 17.75
CA ILE A 424 2.90 13.24 17.20
C ILE A 424 3.45 13.34 15.79
N VAL A 425 4.45 12.51 15.49
CA VAL A 425 4.97 12.32 14.14
C VAL A 425 4.63 10.91 13.68
N THR A 426 4.02 10.80 12.50
CA THR A 426 3.62 9.53 11.89
C THR A 426 4.59 9.10 10.80
N PHE A 427 4.79 7.79 10.65
CA PHE A 427 5.69 7.20 9.64
C PHE A 427 4.91 6.25 8.73
N PRO A 428 3.98 6.73 7.89
CA PRO A 428 3.10 5.87 7.10
C PRO A 428 3.89 4.97 6.13
N LEU A 429 4.97 5.48 5.53
CA LEU A 429 5.86 4.75 4.63
C LEU A 429 7.23 4.50 5.28
N ARG A 430 8.28 4.33 4.46
CA ARG A 430 9.66 4.14 4.89
C ARG A 430 10.40 5.50 4.89
N PRO A 431 11.42 5.67 5.75
CA PRO A 431 11.89 4.74 6.78
C PRO A 431 10.87 4.57 7.91
N LYS A 432 11.01 3.49 8.69
CA LYS A 432 10.34 3.35 10.00
C LYS A 432 11.22 3.93 11.11
N PRO A 433 10.69 4.27 12.30
CA PRO A 433 11.49 4.92 13.35
C PRO A 433 12.81 4.21 13.70
N HIS A 434 12.86 2.88 13.76
CA HIS A 434 14.10 2.12 14.02
C HIS A 434 15.13 2.15 12.88
N GLU A 435 14.75 2.65 11.72
CA GLU A 435 15.57 2.75 10.51
C GLU A 435 16.08 4.17 10.29
N CYS A 436 15.66 5.11 11.15
CA CYS A 436 16.06 6.51 11.09
C CYS A 436 17.47 6.70 11.67
N GLU A 437 18.22 7.58 11.03
CA GLU A 437 19.55 8.03 11.47
C GLU A 437 19.46 9.42 12.14
N GLU A 438 18.30 10.05 12.06
CA GLU A 438 18.02 11.38 12.59
C GLU A 438 18.02 11.37 14.13
N GLU A 439 18.93 12.13 14.74
CA GLU A 439 19.14 12.14 16.20
C GLU A 439 17.87 12.43 17.00
N TRP A 440 17.03 13.36 16.51
CA TRP A 440 15.77 13.71 17.18
C TRP A 440 14.78 12.53 17.19
N VAL A 441 14.75 11.71 16.13
CA VAL A 441 13.91 10.49 16.08
C VAL A 441 14.44 9.45 17.05
N ILE A 442 15.75 9.22 17.05
CA ILE A 442 16.40 8.22 17.92
C ILE A 442 16.13 8.54 19.39
N SER A 443 16.30 9.82 19.77
CA SER A 443 16.04 10.32 21.12
C SER A 443 14.56 10.23 21.51
N ALA A 444 13.64 10.64 20.62
CA ALA A 444 12.22 10.66 20.92
C ALA A 444 11.56 9.27 20.91
N TRP A 445 11.99 8.36 20.03
CA TRP A 445 11.34 7.06 19.83
C TRP A 445 11.74 6.02 20.88
N SER A 446 12.99 6.00 21.32
CA SER A 446 13.45 5.05 22.34
C SER A 446 12.88 5.34 23.75
N GLY A 447 12.41 6.56 23.96
CA GLY A 447 12.01 7.06 25.29
C GLY A 447 13.19 7.37 26.20
N ASP A 448 14.42 7.04 25.78
CA ASP A 448 15.67 7.29 26.48
C ASP A 448 16.19 8.67 26.05
N GLY A 449 15.48 9.73 26.45
CA GLY A 449 16.06 11.07 26.41
C GLY A 449 17.25 11.12 27.37
N VAL A 450 18.40 11.57 26.89
CA VAL A 450 19.56 11.92 27.74
C VAL A 450 19.10 13.01 28.70
N ASP A 451 18.89 12.64 29.97
CA ASP A 451 18.76 13.56 31.10
C ASP A 451 20.05 14.38 31.30
#